data_AF-A0A355QEM4-F1
#
_entry.id   AF-A0A355QEM4-F1
#
_cell.length_a   1.000
_cell.length_b   1.000
_cell.length_c   1.000
_cell.angle_alpha   90.00
_cell.angle_beta   90.00
_cell.angle_gamma   90.00
#
_symmetry.space_group_name_H-M   'P 1'
#
loop_
_entity.id
_entity.type
_entity.pdbx_description
1 polymer ?
#
loop_
_entity_poly.entity_id
_entity_poly.type
_entity_poly.pdbx_seq_one_letter_code
_entity_poly.pdbx_strand_id
1 'polypeptide(L)' 'MAGDRYGTPDDELEIERIRLDKLAETLDPYTFEALLRAGIAPGHDVLEAGAGNGSVAVWMADTVGPTGS' A
#
# COMPACT_ATOMS: atom_id res chain seq x y z
N MET A 1 18.76 -4.03 21.70
CA MET A 1 17.43 -4.64 21.84
C MET A 1 16.40 -3.66 21.29
N ALA A 2 16.15 -3.69 19.97
CA ALA A 2 15.22 -2.79 19.29
C ALA A 2 14.20 -3.64 18.49
N GLY A 3 13.66 -4.68 19.14
CA GLY A 3 12.83 -5.69 18.48
C GLY A 3 11.40 -5.27 18.18
N ASP A 4 10.79 -4.40 19.01
CA ASP A 4 9.31 -4.28 19.03
C ASP A 4 8.76 -2.88 18.76
N ARG A 5 9.57 -1.92 18.32
CA ARG A 5 9.07 -0.52 18.29
C ARG A 5 8.04 -0.24 17.19
N TYR A 6 8.07 -0.99 16.10
CA TYR A 6 7.28 -0.71 14.89
C TYR A 6 6.76 -1.98 14.19
N GLY A 7 6.65 -3.09 14.93
CA GLY A 7 6.15 -4.37 14.41
C GLY A 7 4.85 -4.80 15.07
N THR A 8 4.09 -5.64 14.38
CA THR A 8 2.94 -6.35 14.97
C THR A 8 3.45 -7.62 15.65
N PRO A 9 3.10 -7.90 16.90
CA PRO A 9 3.42 -9.17 17.57
C PRO A 9 2.95 -10.38 16.75
N ASP A 10 3.71 -11.48 16.81
CA ASP A 10 3.43 -12.69 16.02
C ASP A 10 2.03 -13.26 16.27
N ASP A 11 1.53 -13.15 17.50
CA ASP A 11 0.20 -13.60 17.92
C ASP A 11 -0.94 -12.69 17.45
N GLU A 12 -0.63 -11.49 16.94
CA GLU A 12 -1.59 -10.53 16.40
C GLU A 12 -1.57 -10.43 14.86
N LEU A 13 -0.64 -11.11 14.18
CA LEU A 13 -0.43 -10.99 12.72
C LEU A 13 -1.69 -11.27 11.89
N GLU A 14 -2.46 -12.29 12.26
CA GLU A 14 -3.69 -12.64 11.54
C GLU A 14 -4.76 -11.55 11.70
N ILE A 15 -4.91 -11.02 12.91
CA ILE A 15 -5.85 -9.92 13.20
C ILE A 15 -5.45 -8.68 12.40
N GLU A 16 -4.16 -8.36 12.38
CA GLU A 16 -3.65 -7.20 11.64
C GLU A 16 -3.82 -7.37 10.13
N ARG A 17 -3.60 -8.57 9.58
CA ARG A 17 -3.87 -8.87 8.17
C ARG A 17 -5.33 -8.59 7.84
N ILE A 18 -6.26 -9.12 8.63
CA ILE A 18 -7.71 -8.90 8.44
C ILE A 18 -8.06 -7.41 8.55
N ARG A 19 -7.45 -6.68 9.50
CA ARG A 19 -7.68 -5.25 9.66
C ARG A 19 -7.24 -4.48 8.42
N LEU A 20 -6.04 -4.74 7.91
CA LEU A 20 -5.49 -4.08 6.73
C LEU A 20 -6.29 -4.42 5.47
N ASP A 21 -6.73 -5.67 5.31
CA ASP A 21 -7.55 -6.08 4.17
C ASP A 21 -8.91 -5.37 4.17
N LYS A 22 -9.58 -5.25 5.33
CA LYS A 22 -10.83 -4.48 5.46
C LYS A 22 -10.65 -2.99 5.16
N LEU A 23 -9.51 -2.42 5.56
CA LEU A 23 -9.18 -1.03 5.23
C LEU A 23 -9.01 -0.87 3.72
N ALA A 24 -8.26 -1.77 3.08
CA ALA A 24 -8.07 -1.77 1.63
C ALA A 24 -9.40 -1.90 0.87
N GLU A 25 -10.24 -2.89 1.23
CA GLU A 25 -11.58 -3.08 0.64
C GLU A 25 -12.44 -1.81 0.68
N THR A 26 -12.31 -1.02 1.74
CA THR A 26 -13.13 0.17 1.95
C THR A 26 -12.51 1.42 1.32
N LEU A 27 -11.18 1.57 1.40
CA LEU A 27 -10.48 2.83 1.13
C LEU A 27 -9.76 2.87 -0.21
N ASP A 28 -9.35 1.72 -0.76
CA ASP A 28 -8.56 1.65 -1.99
C ASP A 28 -9.19 2.41 -3.17
N PRO A 29 -10.51 2.32 -3.44
CA PRO A 29 -11.11 3.10 -4.52
C PRO A 29 -10.86 4.61 -4.39
N TYR A 30 -10.96 5.13 -3.17
CA TYR A 30 -10.72 6.56 -2.90
C TYR A 30 -9.23 6.91 -2.92
N THR A 31 -8.38 6.01 -2.41
CA THR A 31 -6.92 6.17 -2.45
C THR A 31 -6.44 6.25 -3.90
N PHE A 32 -6.88 5.33 -4.76
CA PHE A 32 -6.51 5.29 -6.18
C PHE A 32 -7.00 6.53 -6.92
N GLU A 33 -8.25 6.95 -6.68
CA GLU A 33 -8.74 8.22 -7.24
C GLU A 33 -7.90 9.42 -6.80
N ALA A 34 -7.52 9.49 -5.52
CA ALA A 34 -6.69 10.58 -5.01
C ALA A 34 -5.31 10.60 -5.65
N LEU A 35 -4.69 9.43 -5.85
CA LEU A 35 -3.38 9.30 -6.51
C LEU A 35 -3.45 9.69 -7.99
N LEU A 36 -4.50 9.28 -8.71
CA LEU A 36 -4.75 9.74 -10.09
C LEU A 36 -4.93 11.25 -10.16
N ARG A 37 -5.68 11.84 -9.23
CA ARG A 37 -5.85 13.30 -9.15
C ARG A 37 -4.55 14.02 -8.77
N ALA A 38 -3.67 13.37 -8.01
CA ALA A 38 -2.33 13.87 -7.69
C ALA A 38 -1.36 13.78 -8.88
N GLY A 39 -1.73 13.05 -9.94
CA GLY A 39 -0.99 13.01 -11.20
C GLY A 39 -0.11 11.78 -11.40
N ILE A 40 -0.34 10.68 -10.67
CA ILE A 40 0.33 9.41 -11.02
C ILE A 40 -0.02 9.01 -12.46
N ALA A 41 0.97 8.58 -13.23
CA ALA A 41 0.83 8.33 -14.65
C ALA A 41 1.85 7.28 -15.13
N PRO A 42 1.64 6.67 -16.32
CA PRO A 42 2.61 5.77 -16.93
C PRO A 42 4.02 6.38 -17.04
N GLY A 43 5.03 5.60 -16.67
CA GLY A 43 6.45 6.01 -16.74
C GLY A 43 6.93 6.86 -15.57
N HIS A 44 6.11 7.13 -14.56
CA HIS A 44 6.60 7.78 -13.34
C HIS A 44 7.43 6.84 -12.46
N ASP A 45 8.37 7.43 -11.73
CA ASP A 45 9.05 6.80 -10.59
C ASP A 45 8.25 7.12 -9.32
N VAL A 46 7.82 6.09 -8.61
CA VAL A 46 6.91 6.19 -7.46
C VAL A 46 7.49 5.47 -6.25
N LEU A 47 7.16 5.98 -5.06
CA LEU A 47 7.58 5.38 -3.79
C LEU A 47 6.37 5.25 -2.87
N GLU A 48 6.08 4.03 -2.44
CA GLU A 48 5.19 3.77 -1.31
C GLU A 48 6.02 3.52 -0.04
N ALA A 49 5.61 4.13 1.07
CA ALA A 49 6.21 3.94 2.38
C ALA A 49 5.17 3.51 3.40
N GLY A 50 5.25 2.26 3.85
CA GLY A 50 4.37 1.65 4.83
C GLY A 50 4.31 0.13 4.66
N ALA A 51 4.05 -0.62 5.73
CA ALA A 51 3.96 -2.08 5.63
C ALA A 51 2.70 -2.50 4.86
N GLY A 52 1.56 -1.87 5.14
CA GLY A 52 0.28 -2.06 4.44
C GLY A 52 -0.13 -3.54 4.28
N ASN A 53 -1.11 -3.79 3.42
CA ASN A 53 -1.32 -5.13 2.85
C ASN A 53 -0.73 -5.28 1.44
N GLY A 54 -0.20 -4.19 0.86
CA GLY A 54 0.43 -4.15 -0.45
C GLY A 54 -0.49 -3.79 -1.62
N SER A 55 -1.78 -3.51 -1.39
CA SER A 55 -2.72 -3.22 -2.48
C SER A 55 -2.35 -1.97 -3.28
N VAL A 56 -1.93 -0.90 -2.59
CA VAL A 56 -1.48 0.35 -3.23
C VAL A 56 -0.22 0.14 -4.05
N ALA A 57 0.75 -0.64 -3.56
CA ALA A 57 2.02 -0.90 -4.25
C ALA A 57 1.79 -1.60 -5.58
N VAL A 58 0.96 -2.65 -5.55
CA VAL A 58 0.56 -3.40 -6.74
C VAL A 58 -0.17 -2.48 -7.72
N TRP A 59 -1.14 -1.71 -7.24
CA TRP A 59 -1.88 -0.77 -8.08
C TRP A 59 -0.99 0.31 -8.70
N MET A 60 -0.04 0.87 -7.94
CA MET A 60 0.93 1.86 -8.42
C MET A 60 1.81 1.26 -9.52
N ALA A 61 2.36 0.05 -9.30
CA ALA A 61 3.18 -0.65 -10.27
C ALA A 61 2.43 -0.90 -11.60
N ASP A 62 1.17 -1.32 -11.51
CA ASP A 62 0.30 -1.50 -12.68
C ASP A 62 0.02 -0.17 -13.40
N THR A 63 -0.15 0.91 -12.64
CA THR A 63 -0.49 2.24 -13.17
C THR A 63 0.70 2.91 -13.86
N VAL A 64 1.90 2.83 -13.28
CA VAL A 64 3.12 3.39 -13.90
C VAL A 64 3.63 2.51 -15.04
N GLY A 65 3.32 1.21 -15.01
CA GLY A 65 3.64 0.26 -16.06
C GLY A 65 5.15 -0.02 -16.18
N PRO A 66 5.57 -0.77 -17.21
CA PRO A 66 6.94 -1.30 -17.32
C PRO A 66 8.03 -0.26 -17.59
N THR A 67 7.64 0.99 -17.85
CA THR A 67 8.57 2.10 -18.06
C THR A 67 8.74 2.99 -16.82
N GLY A 68 7.94 2.77 -15.78
CA GLY A 68 8.09 3.42 -14.47
C GLY A 68 8.87 2.54 -13.49
N SER A 69 9.15 3.08 -12.30
CA SER A 69 9.79 2.34 -11.21
C SER A 69 9.18 2.62 -9.85
#